data_AF-A0A166KKL6-F1
#
_entry.id   AF-A0A166KKL6-F1
#
_cell.length_a   1.000
_cell.length_b   1.000
_cell.length_c   1.000
_cell.angle_alpha   90.00
_cell.angle_beta   90.00
_cell.angle_gamma   90.00
#
_symmetry.space_group_name_H-M   'P 1'
#
loop_
_entity.id
_entity.type
_entity.pdbx_description
1 polymer ?
#
loop_
_entity_poly.entity_id
_entity_poly.type
_entity_poly.pdbx_seq_one_letter_code
_entity_poly.pdbx_strand_id
1 'polypeptide(L)'
;MIWMAYVWASRLLQQAQSHAFTHLIFALTYGLCAYNFFRAITLDPGTCPKPTSDAELKSLVSDGRLNGQTFCIQCMARKPLRSKHCRICDRCIARSDHHCPWVWNCVGVNNHRQFIIFVSSLVLGIVLFDYLTWAYFSALDSFAPPSAICLLPSPLCALIASDTFLFAVAVWSTLQLLWTIVLLGSQLWQIARQLTTLEVSNLGRYGFMGGRGGASMSGQMGHRHAHAAGGGMSAADEETPTLAHSHAGHKHPHGISGIFAMCGGNFIMHLVGLDRFTHGKAGSGLARAGKAANPFDLGMVANCRDFWGAGRELGVEYERLYEVPAEGFREARRRRELEERDEPGRKGLRDRLMMGLGIGSGARRGGYEPVNQA
;
A
#
# COMPACT_ATOMS: atom_id res chain seq x y z
N MET A 1 -12.16 16.86 7.53
CA MET A 1 -12.89 16.24 8.66
C MET A 1 -13.50 17.29 9.58
N ILE A 2 -12.73 18.00 10.42
CA ILE A 2 -13.28 18.93 11.43
C ILE A 2 -14.19 20.00 10.81
N TRP A 3 -13.70 20.75 9.82
CA TRP A 3 -14.48 21.83 9.22
C TRP A 3 -15.72 21.33 8.46
N MET A 4 -15.61 20.20 7.75
CA MET A 4 -16.76 19.56 7.10
C MET A 4 -17.84 19.17 8.13
N ALA A 5 -17.45 18.57 9.26
CA ALA A 5 -18.40 18.20 10.31
C ALA A 5 -19.05 19.43 10.94
N TYR A 6 -18.26 20.48 11.19
CA TYR A 6 -18.76 21.73 11.75
C TYR A 6 -19.79 22.38 10.83
N VAL A 7 -19.49 22.58 9.54
CA VAL A 7 -20.44 23.22 8.61
C VAL A 7 -21.62 22.32 8.28
N TRP A 8 -21.43 21.00 8.24
CA TRP A 8 -22.53 20.06 8.10
C TRP A 8 -23.53 20.17 9.27
N ALA A 9 -23.04 20.18 10.51
CA ALA A 9 -23.90 20.25 11.69
C ALA A 9 -24.54 21.63 11.89
N SER A 10 -23.80 22.71 11.64
CA SER A 10 -24.23 24.09 11.92
C SER A 10 -25.01 24.76 10.78
N ARG A 11 -24.91 24.26 9.55
CA ARG A 11 -25.56 24.83 8.36
C ARG A 11 -26.43 23.81 7.66
N LEU A 12 -25.79 22.79 7.06
CA LEU A 12 -26.45 21.88 6.13
C LEU A 12 -27.59 21.10 6.79
N LEU A 13 -27.40 20.64 8.03
CA LEU A 13 -28.41 19.86 8.74
C LEU A 13 -29.72 20.65 8.99
N GLN A 14 -29.62 21.96 9.17
CA GLN A 14 -30.78 22.82 9.42
C GLN A 14 -31.44 23.28 8.11
N GLN A 15 -30.65 23.50 7.06
CA GLN A 15 -31.07 24.17 5.84
C GLN A 15 -31.42 23.21 4.70
N ALA A 16 -30.92 21.97 4.71
CA ALA A 16 -31.19 20.94 3.69
C ALA A 16 -32.04 19.77 4.19
N GLN A 17 -33.03 20.04 5.06
CA GLN A 17 -33.83 19.02 5.76
C GLN A 17 -34.56 18.03 4.84
N SER A 18 -34.89 18.44 3.61
CA SER A 18 -35.52 17.58 2.60
C SER A 18 -34.65 16.39 2.19
N HIS A 19 -33.34 16.41 2.48
CA HIS A 19 -32.38 15.37 2.12
C HIS A 19 -32.00 14.46 3.30
N ALA A 20 -32.96 14.11 4.16
CA ALA A 20 -32.73 13.35 5.39
C ALA A 20 -31.93 12.04 5.18
N PHE A 21 -32.19 11.30 4.11
CA PHE A 21 -31.46 10.08 3.79
C PHE A 21 -29.98 10.35 3.48
N THR A 22 -29.68 11.41 2.72
CA THR A 22 -28.30 11.81 2.42
C THR A 22 -27.56 12.27 3.67
N HIS A 23 -28.23 13.01 4.57
CA HIS A 23 -27.65 13.37 5.88
C HIS A 23 -27.31 12.13 6.70
N LEU A 24 -28.18 11.12 6.73
CA LEU A 24 -27.93 9.86 7.44
C LEU A 24 -26.73 9.12 6.86
N ILE A 25 -26.67 8.95 5.54
CA ILE A 25 -25.53 8.28 4.89
C ILE A 25 -24.24 9.07 5.15
N PHE A 26 -24.27 10.40 5.05
CA PHE A 26 -23.11 11.24 5.33
C PHE A 26 -22.64 11.03 6.77
N ALA A 27 -23.54 11.05 7.76
CA ALA A 27 -23.19 10.86 9.17
C ALA A 27 -22.54 9.49 9.43
N LEU A 28 -23.13 8.42 8.87
CA LEU A 28 -22.59 7.06 8.97
C LEU A 28 -21.21 6.95 8.29
N THR A 29 -21.09 7.52 7.10
CA THR A 29 -19.84 7.52 6.32
C THR A 29 -18.75 8.33 7.02
N TYR A 30 -19.10 9.48 7.60
CA TYR A 30 -18.19 10.31 8.38
C TYR A 30 -17.70 9.58 9.63
N GLY A 31 -18.60 8.92 10.37
CA GLY A 31 -18.25 8.12 11.55
C GLY A 31 -17.33 6.94 11.17
N LEU A 32 -17.64 6.23 10.09
CA LEU A 32 -16.80 5.16 9.57
C LEU A 32 -15.41 5.67 9.14
N CYS A 33 -15.34 6.83 8.48
CA CYS A 33 -14.11 7.47 8.06
C CYS A 33 -13.24 7.85 9.26
N ALA A 34 -13.83 8.54 10.26
CA ALA A 34 -13.13 8.93 11.47
C ALA A 34 -12.60 7.70 12.24
N TYR A 35 -13.43 6.67 12.44
CA TYR A 35 -13.02 5.44 13.11
C TYR A 35 -11.84 4.76 12.42
N ASN A 36 -11.90 4.59 11.09
CA ASN A 36 -10.83 3.93 10.34
C ASN A 36 -9.57 4.79 10.26
N PHE A 37 -9.70 6.12 10.21
CA PHE A 37 -8.56 7.05 10.31
C PHE A 37 -7.82 6.84 11.63
N PHE A 38 -8.52 6.88 12.76
CA PHE A 38 -7.93 6.65 14.09
C PHE A 38 -7.33 5.25 14.22
N ARG A 39 -7.97 4.23 13.65
CA ARG A 39 -7.39 2.88 13.62
C ARG A 39 -6.14 2.78 12.78
N ALA A 40 -6.07 3.45 11.63
CA ALA A 40 -4.86 3.47 10.81
C ALA A 40 -3.68 4.14 11.55
N ILE A 41 -3.96 5.15 12.38
CA ILE A 41 -2.96 5.80 13.25
C ILE A 41 -2.50 4.85 14.37
N THR A 42 -3.45 4.23 15.10
CA THR A 42 -3.15 3.58 16.38
C THR A 42 -2.78 2.10 16.28
N LEU A 43 -3.20 1.41 15.22
CA LEU A 43 -2.84 0.00 15.05
C LEU A 43 -1.35 -0.17 14.76
N ASP A 44 -0.77 -1.22 15.33
CA ASP A 44 0.52 -1.71 14.88
C ASP A 44 0.40 -2.11 13.39
N PRO A 45 1.27 -1.59 12.50
CA PRO A 45 1.19 -1.87 11.07
C PRO A 45 1.68 -3.27 10.67
N GLY A 46 2.14 -4.08 11.63
CA GLY A 46 2.81 -5.37 11.39
C GLY A 46 4.31 -5.24 11.62
N THR A 47 4.69 -4.76 12.81
CA THR A 47 6.10 -4.64 13.20
C THR A 47 6.75 -6.02 13.20
N CYS A 48 7.84 -6.18 12.45
CA CYS A 48 8.55 -7.46 12.39
C CYS A 48 9.20 -7.78 13.76
N PRO A 49 9.16 -9.04 14.21
CA PRO A 49 9.79 -9.44 15.45
C PRO A 49 11.30 -9.24 15.38
N LYS A 50 11.89 -8.74 16.47
CA LYS A 50 13.34 -8.69 16.66
C LYS A 50 13.82 -10.01 17.28
N PRO A 51 15.06 -10.46 16.99
CA PRO A 51 15.60 -11.63 17.65
C PRO A 51 15.66 -11.41 19.16
N THR A 52 15.33 -12.46 19.91
CA THR A 52 15.23 -12.43 21.37
C THR A 52 16.56 -12.69 22.07
N SER A 53 17.55 -13.24 21.36
CA SER A 53 18.87 -13.54 21.91
C SER A 53 19.99 -13.37 20.89
N ASP A 54 21.21 -13.15 21.40
CA ASP A 54 22.42 -13.12 20.59
C ASP A 54 22.71 -14.47 19.91
N ALA A 55 22.23 -15.57 20.48
CA ALA A 55 22.33 -16.90 19.87
C ALA A 55 21.47 -17.01 18.61
N GLU A 56 20.24 -16.48 18.65
CA GLU A 56 19.33 -16.38 17.49
C GLU A 56 19.90 -15.43 16.42
N LEU A 57 20.54 -14.33 16.84
CA LEU A 57 21.22 -13.45 15.92
C LEU A 57 22.43 -14.14 15.25
N LYS A 58 23.23 -14.89 16.02
CA LYS A 58 24.39 -15.63 15.50
C LYS A 58 23.99 -16.77 14.56
N SER A 59 22.90 -17.47 14.82
CA SER A 59 22.41 -18.52 13.91
C SER A 59 21.95 -17.93 12.56
N LEU A 60 21.26 -16.79 12.60
CA LEU A 60 20.88 -16.05 11.38
C LEU A 60 22.10 -15.60 10.56
N VAL A 61 23.20 -15.28 11.24
CA VAL A 61 24.47 -14.89 10.59
C VAL A 61 25.18 -16.12 10.00
N SER A 62 25.21 -17.24 10.72
CA SER A 62 25.90 -18.47 10.28
C SER A 62 25.25 -19.15 9.09
N ASP A 63 23.95 -18.95 8.86
CA ASP A 63 23.24 -19.52 7.71
C ASP A 63 23.76 -19.02 6.36
N GLY A 64 24.62 -18.00 6.32
CA GLY A 64 25.19 -17.45 5.08
C GLY A 64 24.15 -16.75 4.20
N ARG A 65 22.95 -16.48 4.75
CA ARG A 65 21.81 -15.85 4.05
C ARG A 65 21.66 -14.38 4.38
N LEU A 66 22.73 -13.73 4.84
CA LEU A 66 22.77 -12.30 5.12
C LEU A 66 22.93 -11.51 3.82
N ASN A 67 21.83 -11.33 3.09
CA ASN A 67 21.79 -10.37 2.00
C ASN A 67 20.90 -9.18 2.39
N GLY A 68 21.10 -8.04 1.73
CA GLY A 68 20.35 -6.82 2.01
C GLY A 68 18.83 -6.95 1.80
N GLN A 69 18.33 -8.06 1.26
CA GLN A 69 16.90 -8.36 1.10
C GLN A 69 16.33 -9.16 2.28
N THR A 70 17.12 -10.00 2.94
CA THR A 70 16.70 -10.91 4.01
C THR A 70 17.09 -10.44 5.40
N PHE A 71 17.98 -9.45 5.53
CA PHE A 71 18.42 -8.94 6.83
C PHE A 71 18.35 -7.41 6.92
N CYS A 72 17.95 -6.89 8.09
CA CYS A 72 17.94 -5.46 8.38
C CYS A 72 19.06 -5.14 9.36
N ILE A 73 20.05 -4.37 8.91
CA ILE A 73 21.16 -3.91 9.77
C ILE A 73 20.72 -2.94 10.86
N GLN A 74 19.69 -2.13 10.60
CA GLN A 74 19.22 -1.12 11.57
C GLN A 74 18.44 -1.78 12.72
N CYS A 75 17.65 -2.82 12.41
CA CYS A 75 16.88 -3.54 13.42
C CYS A 75 17.62 -4.78 13.95
N MET A 76 18.77 -5.13 13.37
CA MET A 76 19.50 -6.38 13.62
C MET A 76 18.57 -7.61 13.57
N ALA A 77 17.70 -7.67 12.57
CA ALA A 77 16.65 -8.68 12.48
C ALA A 77 16.50 -9.23 11.06
N ARG A 78 16.11 -10.52 10.97
CA ARG A 78 15.71 -11.12 9.70
C ARG A 78 14.44 -10.42 9.20
N LYS A 79 14.45 -10.06 7.92
CA LYS A 79 13.32 -9.42 7.24
C LYS A 79 12.42 -10.50 6.63
N PRO A 80 11.14 -10.55 7.00
CA PRO A 80 10.15 -11.29 6.22
C PRO A 80 10.11 -10.77 4.78
N LEU A 81 9.69 -11.61 3.85
CA LEU A 81 9.39 -11.23 2.48
C LEU A 81 8.41 -10.06 2.46
N ARG A 82 8.63 -9.16 1.50
CA ARG A 82 7.82 -7.96 1.31
C ARG A 82 7.88 -6.99 2.50
N SER A 83 8.83 -7.16 3.43
CA SER A 83 9.05 -6.22 4.54
C SER A 83 10.06 -5.13 4.20
N LYS A 84 9.98 -4.00 4.90
CA LYS A 84 10.93 -2.89 4.76
C LYS A 84 11.13 -2.17 6.09
N HIS A 85 12.36 -1.74 6.33
CA HIS A 85 12.66 -0.80 7.41
C HIS A 85 12.17 0.60 7.04
N CYS A 86 11.27 1.15 7.85
CA CYS A 86 10.86 2.54 7.77
C CYS A 86 11.74 3.36 8.70
N ARG A 87 12.54 4.29 8.14
CA ARG A 87 13.42 5.17 8.92
C ARG A 87 12.67 6.15 9.81
N ILE A 88 11.46 6.54 9.41
CA ILE A 88 10.63 7.50 10.18
C ILE A 88 10.03 6.80 11.40
N CYS A 89 9.55 5.56 11.24
CA CYS A 89 9.00 4.77 12.34
C CYS A 89 10.07 4.01 13.14
N ASP A 90 11.31 3.98 12.64
CA ASP A 90 12.46 3.21 13.13
C ASP A 90 12.19 1.72 13.41
N ARG A 91 11.49 1.07 12.47
CA ARG A 91 11.13 -0.35 12.58
C ARG A 91 10.89 -1.00 11.22
N CYS A 92 11.09 -2.32 11.17
CA CYS A 92 10.73 -3.15 10.03
C CYS A 92 9.22 -3.44 10.04
N ILE A 93 8.56 -3.21 8.91
CA ILE A 93 7.12 -3.45 8.73
C ILE A 93 6.92 -4.60 7.74
N ALA A 94 6.17 -5.62 8.15
CA ALA A 94 5.78 -6.76 7.31
C ALA A 94 4.76 -6.34 6.25
N ARG A 95 4.91 -6.86 5.02
CA ARG A 95 4.13 -6.45 3.84
C ARG A 95 3.96 -4.93 3.78
N SER A 96 5.09 -4.22 3.84
CA SER A 96 5.10 -2.75 3.93
C SER A 96 4.57 -2.14 2.64
N ASP A 97 3.54 -1.31 2.77
CA ASP A 97 2.99 -0.56 1.64
C ASP A 97 3.72 0.78 1.48
N HIS A 98 3.56 1.67 2.47
CA HIS A 98 4.24 2.96 2.53
C HIS A 98 4.26 3.51 3.96
N HIS A 99 5.03 4.57 4.19
CA HIS A 99 4.85 5.44 5.35
C HIS A 99 3.93 6.59 4.96
N CYS A 100 2.85 6.80 5.70
CA CYS A 100 1.85 7.81 5.38
C CYS A 100 1.94 8.97 6.38
N PRO A 101 2.35 10.17 5.94
CA PRO A 101 2.41 11.33 6.82
C PRO A 101 1.06 11.72 7.42
N TRP A 102 -0.05 11.45 6.70
CA TRP A 102 -1.41 11.84 7.10
C TRP A 102 -1.95 11.05 8.30
N VAL A 103 -1.54 9.79 8.45
CA VAL A 103 -1.86 8.97 9.63
C VAL A 103 -0.67 8.83 10.57
N TRP A 104 0.44 9.51 10.27
CA TRP A 104 1.70 9.47 11.02
C TRP A 104 2.14 8.05 11.42
N ASN A 105 1.88 7.09 10.54
CA ASN A 105 2.14 5.67 10.77
C ASN A 105 2.49 4.99 9.45
N CYS A 106 3.13 3.83 9.54
CA CYS A 106 3.25 2.97 8.37
C CYS A 106 1.91 2.32 8.03
N VAL A 107 1.70 2.07 6.74
CA VAL A 107 0.65 1.20 6.25
C VAL A 107 1.29 -0.14 5.89
N GLY A 108 0.83 -1.21 6.54
CA GLY A 108 1.36 -2.56 6.41
C GLY A 108 0.29 -3.62 6.65
N VAL A 109 0.68 -4.88 6.78
CA VAL A 109 -0.24 -6.04 6.82
C VAL A 109 -1.44 -5.87 7.78
N ASN A 110 -1.22 -5.27 8.95
CA ASN A 110 -2.22 -5.24 10.02
C ASN A 110 -3.18 -4.05 9.96
N ASN A 111 -2.81 -2.94 9.30
CA ASN A 111 -3.64 -1.74 9.20
C ASN A 111 -4.02 -1.33 7.76
N HIS A 112 -3.50 -1.99 6.72
CA HIS A 112 -3.79 -1.67 5.31
C HIS A 112 -5.29 -1.71 5.00
N ARG A 113 -6.04 -2.68 5.54
CA ARG A 113 -7.51 -2.72 5.38
C ARG A 113 -8.21 -1.48 5.95
N GLN A 114 -7.77 -1.02 7.13
CA GLN A 114 -8.33 0.18 7.75
C GLN A 114 -8.01 1.42 6.92
N PHE A 115 -6.79 1.50 6.39
CA PHE A 115 -6.41 2.56 5.48
C PHE A 115 -7.30 2.61 4.23
N ILE A 116 -7.61 1.46 3.62
CA ILE A 116 -8.51 1.41 2.44
C ILE A 116 -9.94 1.83 2.81
N ILE A 117 -10.50 1.33 3.92
CA ILE A 117 -11.85 1.73 4.35
C ILE A 117 -11.88 3.24 4.66
N PHE A 118 -10.84 3.77 5.31
CA PHE A 118 -10.67 5.19 5.57
C PHE A 118 -10.71 6.01 4.27
N VAL A 119 -9.90 5.67 3.27
CA VAL A 119 -9.85 6.41 2.00
C VAL A 119 -11.17 6.27 1.22
N SER A 120 -11.76 5.08 1.17
CA SER A 120 -13.05 4.87 0.49
C SER A 120 -14.18 5.68 1.13
N SER A 121 -14.27 5.68 2.46
CA SER A 121 -15.26 6.48 3.19
C SER A 121 -14.97 7.98 3.13
N LEU A 122 -13.70 8.39 3.03
CA LEU A 122 -13.34 9.78 2.79
C LEU A 122 -13.84 10.27 1.43
N VAL A 123 -13.60 9.51 0.36
CA VAL A 123 -14.08 9.82 -1.00
C VAL A 123 -15.61 9.93 -1.01
N LEU A 124 -16.32 8.91 -0.49
CA LEU A 124 -17.78 8.93 -0.41
C LEU A 124 -18.29 10.10 0.44
N GLY A 125 -17.65 10.36 1.58
CA GLY A 125 -18.01 11.45 2.49
C GLY A 125 -17.90 12.82 1.83
N ILE A 126 -16.84 13.07 1.05
CA ILE A 126 -16.69 14.33 0.30
C ILE A 126 -17.76 14.43 -0.80
N VAL A 127 -18.04 13.37 -1.56
CA VAL A 127 -19.09 13.38 -2.59
C VAL A 127 -20.46 13.71 -2.00
N LEU A 128 -20.81 13.10 -0.87
CA LEU A 128 -22.08 13.38 -0.18
C LEU A 128 -22.13 14.81 0.38
N PHE A 129 -21.01 15.30 0.91
CA PHE A 129 -20.88 16.68 1.39
C PHE A 129 -21.07 17.71 0.28
N ASP A 130 -20.42 17.49 -0.87
CA ASP A 130 -20.50 18.36 -2.04
C ASP A 130 -21.94 18.37 -2.60
N TYR A 131 -22.60 17.21 -2.63
CA TYR A 131 -24.03 17.13 -3.00
C TYR A 131 -24.93 17.92 -2.04
N LEU A 132 -24.77 17.75 -0.71
CA LEU A 132 -25.56 18.50 0.27
C LEU A 132 -25.30 20.01 0.18
N THR A 133 -24.06 20.40 -0.10
CA THR A 133 -23.68 21.80 -0.30
C THR A 133 -24.32 22.37 -1.57
N TRP A 134 -24.30 21.61 -2.67
CA TRP A 134 -25.01 21.99 -3.90
C TRP A 134 -26.52 22.13 -3.66
N ALA A 135 -27.14 21.19 -2.95
CA ALA A 135 -28.56 21.23 -2.62
C ALA A 135 -28.91 22.47 -1.78
N TYR A 136 -28.07 22.82 -0.81
CA TYR A 136 -28.21 24.05 -0.03
C TYR A 136 -28.18 25.30 -0.92
N PHE A 137 -27.15 25.47 -1.74
CA PHE A 137 -27.01 26.65 -2.59
C PHE A 137 -28.08 26.73 -3.69
N SER A 138 -28.58 25.60 -4.17
CA SER A 138 -29.62 25.53 -5.20
C SER A 138 -31.02 25.88 -4.66
N ALA A 139 -31.22 25.79 -3.35
CA ALA A 139 -32.47 26.14 -2.68
C ALA A 139 -32.53 27.62 -2.23
N LEU A 140 -31.51 28.43 -2.55
CA LEU A 140 -31.52 29.85 -2.22
C LEU A 140 -32.40 30.60 -3.24
N ASP A 141 -33.54 31.12 -2.77
CA ASP A 141 -34.51 31.86 -3.60
C ASP A 141 -33.98 33.22 -4.10
N SER A 142 -33.01 33.80 -3.39
CA SER A 142 -32.33 35.02 -3.81
C SER A 142 -30.88 34.99 -3.38
N PHE A 143 -29.99 35.31 -4.31
CA PHE A 143 -28.58 35.51 -3.98
C PHE A 143 -28.39 36.88 -3.34
N ALA A 144 -27.51 36.95 -2.34
CA ALA A 144 -27.07 38.23 -1.82
C ALA A 144 -26.50 39.09 -2.98
N PRO A 145 -26.76 40.41 -2.99
CA PRO A 145 -26.23 41.28 -4.04
C PRO A 145 -24.70 41.15 -4.06
N PRO A 146 -24.08 40.91 -5.23
CA PRO A 146 -22.64 40.74 -5.31
C PRO A 146 -21.96 42.02 -4.80
N SER A 147 -20.99 41.86 -3.90
CA SER A 147 -20.18 42.99 -3.46
C SER A 147 -19.44 43.59 -4.65
N ALA A 148 -19.37 44.93 -4.74
CA ALA A 148 -18.70 45.64 -5.82
C ALA A 148 -17.18 45.33 -5.93
N ILE A 149 -16.63 44.58 -4.99
CA ILE A 149 -15.21 44.24 -4.84
C ILE A 149 -14.91 42.83 -5.39
N CYS A 150 -15.92 42.01 -5.70
CA CYS A 150 -15.71 40.65 -6.16
C CYS A 150 -15.33 40.61 -7.66
N LEU A 151 -14.11 40.10 -7.94
CA LEU A 151 -13.53 40.00 -9.28
C LEU A 151 -13.97 38.74 -10.06
N LEU A 152 -14.83 37.90 -9.48
CA LEU A 152 -15.30 36.65 -10.07
C LEU A 152 -16.59 36.87 -10.89
N PRO A 153 -17.00 35.91 -11.74
CA PRO A 153 -18.31 35.93 -12.36
C PRO A 153 -19.43 36.17 -11.34
N SER A 154 -20.42 37.01 -11.71
CA SER A 154 -21.56 37.39 -10.86
C SER A 154 -22.22 36.24 -10.09
N PRO A 155 -22.50 35.05 -10.67
CA PRO A 155 -23.10 33.94 -9.90
C PRO A 155 -22.18 33.40 -8.80
N LEU A 156 -20.87 33.39 -9.02
CA LEU A 156 -19.90 32.95 -8.02
C LEU A 156 -19.79 33.98 -6.88
N CYS A 157 -19.79 35.27 -7.21
CA CYS A 157 -19.80 36.34 -6.20
C CYS A 157 -21.04 36.29 -5.30
N ALA A 158 -22.19 36.01 -5.91
CA ALA A 158 -23.47 35.80 -5.22
C ALA A 158 -23.39 34.61 -4.24
N LEU A 159 -22.88 33.45 -4.69
CA LEU A 159 -22.71 32.26 -3.84
C LEU A 159 -21.75 32.50 -2.67
N ILE A 160 -20.60 33.13 -2.95
CA ILE A 160 -19.59 33.45 -1.94
C ILE A 160 -20.15 34.44 -0.90
N ALA A 161 -20.95 35.41 -1.34
CA ALA A 161 -21.59 36.37 -0.44
C ALA A 161 -22.65 35.73 0.48
N SER A 162 -23.32 34.66 0.02
CA SER A 162 -24.32 33.95 0.82
C SER A 162 -23.70 33.15 1.99
N ASP A 163 -22.71 32.30 1.71
CA ASP A 163 -21.96 31.59 2.77
C ASP A 163 -20.52 31.34 2.34
N THR A 164 -19.64 32.31 2.65
CA THR A 164 -18.23 32.27 2.28
C THR A 164 -17.50 31.08 2.90
N PHE A 165 -17.83 30.72 4.14
CA PHE A 165 -17.11 29.67 4.86
C PHE A 165 -17.49 28.28 4.35
N LEU A 166 -18.77 28.01 4.16
CA LEU A 166 -19.24 26.76 3.54
C LEU A 166 -18.66 26.62 2.12
N PHE A 167 -18.70 27.69 1.32
CA PHE A 167 -18.12 27.68 -0.02
C PHE A 167 -16.63 27.35 0.00
N ALA A 168 -15.84 28.00 0.88
CA ALA A 168 -14.41 27.73 1.01
C ALA A 168 -14.12 26.28 1.44
N VAL A 169 -14.88 25.75 2.39
CA VAL A 169 -14.75 24.35 2.84
C VAL A 169 -15.11 23.37 1.71
N ALA A 170 -16.14 23.66 0.92
CA ALA A 170 -16.55 22.84 -0.22
C ALA A 170 -15.48 22.84 -1.31
N VAL A 171 -15.01 24.03 -1.74
CA VAL A 171 -13.92 24.14 -2.74
C VAL A 171 -12.68 23.37 -2.30
N TRP A 172 -12.26 23.53 -1.03
CA TRP A 172 -11.12 22.78 -0.50
C TRP A 172 -11.37 21.27 -0.48
N SER A 173 -12.57 20.83 -0.11
CA SER A 173 -12.92 19.40 -0.05
C SER A 173 -12.99 18.77 -1.44
N THR A 174 -13.61 19.45 -2.42
CA THR A 174 -13.64 19.01 -3.82
C THR A 174 -12.24 18.97 -4.42
N LEU A 175 -11.36 19.92 -4.08
CA LEU A 175 -9.97 19.88 -4.51
C LEU A 175 -9.26 18.63 -3.96
N GLN A 176 -9.47 18.31 -2.68
CA GLN A 176 -8.94 17.09 -2.04
C GLN A 176 -9.49 15.81 -2.67
N LEU A 177 -10.71 15.83 -3.18
CA LEU A 177 -11.34 14.69 -3.86
C LEU A 177 -10.52 14.21 -5.06
N LEU A 178 -9.92 15.14 -5.81
CA LEU A 178 -9.19 14.82 -7.04
C LEU A 178 -8.05 13.83 -6.80
N TRP A 179 -7.17 14.08 -5.84
CA TRP A 179 -6.05 13.17 -5.56
C TRP A 179 -6.44 11.98 -4.70
N THR A 180 -7.47 12.10 -3.85
CA THR A 180 -7.92 10.98 -3.02
C THR A 180 -8.59 9.89 -3.86
N ILE A 181 -9.31 10.24 -4.92
CA ILE A 181 -9.83 9.27 -5.91
C ILE A 181 -8.68 8.54 -6.60
N VAL A 182 -7.63 9.26 -6.98
CA VAL A 182 -6.45 8.69 -7.65
C VAL A 182 -5.71 7.74 -6.71
N LEU A 183 -5.52 8.15 -5.45
CA LEU A 183 -4.93 7.31 -4.41
C LEU A 183 -5.77 6.04 -4.22
N LEU A 184 -7.10 6.16 -4.11
CA LEU A 184 -7.99 5.02 -3.97
C LEU A 184 -7.91 4.07 -5.17
N GLY A 185 -8.03 4.60 -6.39
CA GLY A 185 -7.93 3.82 -7.62
C GLY A 185 -6.59 3.08 -7.73
N SER A 186 -5.49 3.76 -7.41
CA SER A 186 -4.15 3.15 -7.44
C SER A 186 -4.03 2.00 -6.43
N GLN A 187 -4.55 2.18 -5.21
CA GLN A 187 -4.50 1.16 -4.16
C GLN A 187 -5.41 -0.03 -4.48
N LEU A 188 -6.61 0.20 -5.03
CA LEU A 188 -7.50 -0.87 -5.47
C LEU A 188 -6.89 -1.69 -6.61
N TRP A 189 -6.23 -1.05 -7.57
CA TRP A 189 -5.49 -1.75 -8.62
C TRP A 189 -4.31 -2.56 -8.06
N GLN A 190 -3.57 -2.01 -7.09
CA GLN A 190 -2.48 -2.72 -6.42
C GLN A 190 -2.98 -3.96 -5.68
N ILE A 191 -4.08 -3.83 -4.93
CA ILE A 191 -4.74 -4.95 -4.25
C ILE A 191 -5.20 -6.01 -5.26
N ALA A 192 -5.84 -5.60 -6.35
CA ALA A 192 -6.29 -6.50 -7.41
C ALA A 192 -5.14 -7.29 -8.07
N ARG A 193 -3.89 -6.81 -7.99
CA ARG A 193 -2.69 -7.48 -8.52
C ARG A 193 -1.78 -8.08 -7.44
N GLN A 194 -2.21 -8.04 -6.19
CA GLN A 194 -1.44 -8.46 -5.02
C GLN A 194 -0.06 -7.78 -4.92
N LEU A 195 -0.02 -6.48 -5.21
CA LEU A 195 1.16 -5.63 -5.10
C LEU A 195 1.00 -4.62 -3.97
N THR A 196 2.12 -4.20 -3.40
CA THR A 196 2.23 -3.03 -2.52
C THR A 196 2.77 -1.84 -3.29
N THR A 197 2.54 -0.63 -2.79
CA THR A 197 3.11 0.61 -3.35
C THR A 197 4.64 0.52 -3.36
N LEU A 198 5.23 -0.08 -2.33
CA LEU A 198 6.65 -0.38 -2.26
C LEU A 198 7.12 -1.22 -3.44
N GLU A 199 6.45 -2.33 -3.73
CA GLU A 199 6.81 -3.21 -4.83
C GLU A 199 6.67 -2.48 -6.16
N VAL A 200 5.53 -1.83 -6.40
CA VAL A 200 5.27 -1.08 -7.64
C VAL A 200 6.35 -0.03 -7.90
N SER A 201 6.71 0.75 -6.89
CA SER A 201 7.74 1.79 -7.01
C SER A 201 9.14 1.24 -7.33
N ASN A 202 9.39 -0.03 -7.02
CA ASN A 202 10.66 -0.70 -7.23
C ASN A 202 10.69 -1.60 -8.47
N LEU A 203 9.54 -1.87 -9.11
CA LEU A 203 9.45 -2.74 -10.29
C LEU A 203 10.41 -2.33 -11.41
N GLY A 204 10.51 -1.03 -11.69
CA GLY A 204 11.40 -0.50 -12.74
C GLY A 204 12.89 -0.67 -12.45
N ARG A 205 13.28 -0.79 -11.18
CA ARG A 205 14.68 -0.88 -10.77
C ARG A 205 15.13 -2.32 -10.52
N TYR A 206 14.27 -3.11 -9.89
CA TYR A 206 14.64 -4.43 -9.39
C TYR A 206 13.69 -5.55 -9.85
N GLY A 207 12.75 -5.27 -10.76
CA GLY A 207 11.69 -6.23 -11.09
C GLY A 207 10.81 -6.56 -9.88
N PHE A 208 9.97 -7.59 -10.00
CA PHE A 208 9.20 -8.07 -8.86
C PHE A 208 10.12 -8.77 -7.85
N MET A 209 10.02 -8.40 -6.58
CA MET A 209 10.81 -8.92 -5.43
C MET A 209 12.34 -8.84 -5.49
N GLY A 210 12.94 -8.08 -6.41
CA GLY A 210 14.41 -7.98 -6.45
C GLY A 210 15.07 -8.72 -7.62
N GLY A 211 14.27 -9.40 -8.45
CA GLY A 211 14.66 -10.13 -9.64
C GLY A 211 15.54 -9.35 -10.63
N ARG A 212 16.74 -9.86 -10.95
CA ARG A 212 17.25 -9.72 -12.33
C ARG A 212 16.13 -10.28 -13.21
N GLY A 213 15.62 -9.50 -14.17
CA GLY A 213 14.47 -9.93 -14.98
C GLY A 213 14.74 -11.29 -15.61
N GLY A 214 13.98 -12.32 -15.18
CA GLY A 214 14.16 -13.72 -15.59
C GLY A 214 14.56 -14.69 -14.47
N ALA A 215 15.02 -14.22 -13.31
CA ALA A 215 15.33 -15.09 -12.16
C ALA A 215 14.16 -15.13 -11.17
N SER A 216 13.68 -16.32 -10.82
CA SER A 216 12.80 -16.53 -9.66
C SER A 216 13.54 -16.14 -8.37
N MET A 217 12.81 -15.76 -7.32
CA MET A 217 13.39 -15.48 -5.99
C MET A 217 14.32 -16.61 -5.50
N SER A 218 14.04 -17.86 -5.88
CA SER A 218 14.90 -19.01 -5.57
C SER A 218 16.33 -18.87 -6.13
N GLY A 219 16.51 -18.28 -7.32
CA GLY A 219 17.82 -18.02 -7.91
C GLY A 219 18.57 -16.84 -7.28
N GLN A 220 17.90 -16.04 -6.44
CA GLN A 220 18.49 -14.84 -5.82
C GLN A 220 18.83 -15.02 -4.35
N MET A 221 18.18 -15.98 -3.68
CA MET A 221 18.50 -16.33 -2.30
C MET A 221 19.75 -17.23 -2.15
N GLY A 222 20.39 -17.59 -3.27
CA GLY A 222 21.39 -18.65 -3.36
C GLY A 222 22.85 -18.23 -3.58
N HIS A 223 23.25 -16.98 -3.33
CA HIS A 223 24.68 -16.67 -3.23
C HIS A 223 25.23 -17.19 -1.88
N ARG A 224 25.47 -18.50 -1.81
CA ARG A 224 26.41 -19.06 -0.82
C ARG A 224 27.78 -18.50 -1.18
N HIS A 225 28.35 -17.64 -0.35
CA HIS A 225 29.78 -17.38 -0.42
C HIS A 225 30.48 -18.68 -0.02
N ALA A 226 30.87 -19.48 -1.02
CA ALA A 226 31.72 -20.62 -0.79
C ALA A 226 33.08 -20.08 -0.34
N HIS A 227 33.38 -20.19 0.95
CA HIS A 227 34.76 -20.16 1.42
C HIS A 227 35.42 -21.46 0.95
N ALA A 228 35.91 -21.48 -0.28
CA ALA A 228 36.71 -22.59 -0.78
C ALA A 228 38.14 -22.44 -0.23
N ALA A 229 38.44 -23.24 0.79
CA ALA A 229 39.81 -23.59 1.12
C ALA A 229 40.30 -24.66 0.13
N GLY A 230 41.36 -24.34 -0.63
CA GLY A 230 42.28 -25.31 -1.21
C GLY A 230 41.92 -25.95 -2.56
N GLY A 231 42.68 -25.56 -3.59
CA GLY A 231 43.28 -26.51 -4.56
C GLY A 231 42.54 -26.76 -5.88
N GLY A 232 43.17 -26.36 -7.00
CA GLY A 232 42.98 -26.99 -8.32
C GLY A 232 42.59 -26.03 -9.44
N MET A 233 43.59 -25.66 -10.26
CA MET A 233 43.43 -24.89 -11.51
C MET A 233 42.76 -25.73 -12.61
N SER A 234 41.77 -25.16 -13.30
CA SER A 234 41.62 -25.29 -14.76
C SER A 234 40.91 -24.04 -15.31
N ALA A 235 41.35 -23.63 -16.49
CA ALA A 235 41.21 -22.29 -17.07
C ALA A 235 40.05 -22.16 -18.08
N ALA A 236 39.83 -20.91 -18.53
CA ALA A 236 38.88 -20.35 -19.52
C ALA A 236 37.59 -19.78 -18.88
N ASP A 237 37.20 -18.50 -18.99
CA ASP A 237 37.64 -17.40 -19.86
C ASP A 237 37.59 -16.06 -19.09
N GLU A 238 38.56 -15.19 -19.35
CA GLU A 238 38.66 -13.82 -18.86
C GLU A 238 37.69 -12.90 -19.61
N GLU A 239 36.66 -12.40 -18.92
CA GLU A 239 36.11 -11.07 -19.20
C GLU A 239 35.93 -10.31 -17.88
N THR A 240 36.87 -9.40 -17.62
CA THR A 240 36.80 -8.40 -16.56
C THR A 240 35.90 -7.24 -17.01
N PRO A 241 34.84 -6.86 -16.26
CA PRO A 241 34.30 -5.52 -16.39
C PRO A 241 34.98 -4.63 -15.36
N THR A 242 35.87 -3.79 -15.88
CA THR A 242 36.47 -2.64 -15.19
C THR A 242 35.39 -1.72 -14.64
N LEU A 243 35.58 -1.28 -13.39
CA LEU A 243 34.86 -0.18 -12.75
C LEU A 243 35.22 1.13 -13.47
N ALA A 244 34.47 1.49 -14.49
CA ALA A 244 34.55 2.82 -15.11
C ALA A 244 33.50 3.75 -14.49
N HIS A 245 33.94 4.63 -13.59
CA HIS A 245 33.26 5.88 -13.30
C HIS A 245 33.17 6.69 -14.59
N SER A 246 31.98 6.79 -15.19
CA SER A 246 31.71 7.76 -16.26
C SER A 246 30.78 8.85 -15.73
N HIS A 247 31.38 10.02 -15.48
CA HIS A 247 30.68 11.29 -15.49
C HIS A 247 30.28 11.60 -16.94
N ALA A 248 28.97 11.60 -17.22
CA ALA A 248 28.39 12.20 -18.42
C ALA A 248 27.08 12.86 -17.95
N GLY A 249 26.97 14.18 -17.86
CA GLY A 249 27.15 15.13 -18.96
C GLY A 249 25.76 15.69 -19.24
N HIS A 250 25.37 16.72 -18.48
CA HIS A 250 24.10 17.42 -18.67
C HIS A 250 24.04 18.03 -20.06
N LYS A 251 23.03 17.65 -20.86
CA LYS A 251 22.61 18.41 -22.04
C LYS A 251 21.17 18.85 -21.85
N HIS A 252 20.99 20.15 -21.63
CA HIS A 252 19.71 20.84 -21.81
C HIS A 252 19.50 21.12 -23.29
N PRO A 253 18.37 20.74 -23.91
CA PRO A 253 17.88 21.41 -25.09
C PRO A 253 16.94 22.54 -24.64
N HIS A 254 17.40 23.79 -24.80
CA HIS A 254 16.51 24.93 -24.92
C HIS A 254 15.83 24.84 -26.29
N GLY A 255 14.51 24.60 -26.28
CA GLY A 255 13.66 24.66 -27.47
C GLY A 255 12.42 25.46 -27.13
N ILE A 256 12.43 26.74 -27.51
CA ILE A 256 11.26 27.63 -27.48
C ILE A 256 10.32 27.14 -28.58
N SER A 257 9.37 26.29 -28.21
CA SER A 257 8.21 25.91 -29.04
C SER A 257 7.05 25.56 -28.10
N GLY A 258 6.72 26.51 -27.22
CA GLY A 258 5.46 26.53 -26.51
C GLY A 258 4.42 27.24 -27.38
N ILE A 259 3.24 26.64 -27.51
CA ILE A 259 1.91 27.25 -27.24
C ILE A 259 0.75 26.40 -27.82
N PHE A 260 0.97 25.40 -28.70
CA PHE A 260 -0.15 24.66 -29.34
C PHE A 260 -0.13 23.12 -29.21
N ALA A 261 0.16 22.58 -28.02
CA ALA A 261 0.00 21.14 -27.76
C ALA A 261 -0.69 20.81 -26.41
N MET A 262 -1.55 21.71 -25.92
CA MET A 262 -2.49 21.39 -24.84
C MET A 262 -3.74 20.72 -25.44
N CYS A 263 -3.66 19.42 -25.73
CA CYS A 263 -4.85 18.62 -25.94
C CYS A 263 -4.66 17.20 -25.36
N GLY A 264 -5.27 16.95 -24.21
CA GLY A 264 -6.07 15.73 -24.04
C GLY A 264 -5.64 14.65 -23.03
N GLY A 265 -4.35 14.47 -22.70
CA GLY A 265 -3.99 13.31 -21.85
C GLY A 265 -2.74 13.44 -21.01
N ASN A 266 -1.63 13.90 -21.60
CA ASN A 266 -0.33 13.85 -20.91
C ASN A 266 -0.19 14.86 -19.75
N PHE A 267 -0.80 16.04 -19.83
CA PHE A 267 -0.70 17.04 -18.77
C PHE A 267 -1.44 16.61 -17.50
N ILE A 268 -2.64 16.05 -17.65
CA ILE A 268 -3.45 15.57 -16.51
C ILE A 268 -2.75 14.38 -15.85
N MET A 269 -2.18 13.45 -16.63
CA MET A 269 -1.43 12.33 -16.08
C MET A 269 -0.17 12.76 -15.32
N HIS A 270 0.51 13.82 -15.76
CA HIS A 270 1.62 14.43 -15.05
C HIS A 270 1.20 15.17 -13.78
N LEU A 271 0.11 15.95 -13.86
CA LEU A 271 -0.43 16.71 -12.72
C LEU A 271 -0.94 15.77 -11.61
N VAL A 272 -1.52 14.65 -12.02
CA VAL A 272 -2.10 13.62 -11.14
C VAL A 272 -1.06 12.58 -10.68
N GLY A 273 0.16 12.59 -11.24
CA GLY A 273 1.24 11.66 -10.90
C GLY A 273 1.00 10.21 -11.35
N LEU A 274 0.04 10.00 -12.26
CA LEU A 274 -0.22 8.70 -12.90
C LEU A 274 0.87 8.34 -13.92
N ASP A 275 1.61 9.32 -14.43
CA ASP A 275 2.79 9.13 -15.29
C ASP A 275 3.86 8.24 -14.62
N ARG A 276 4.03 8.38 -13.30
CA ARG A 276 4.95 7.60 -12.47
C ARG A 276 4.61 6.11 -12.43
N PHE A 277 3.36 5.75 -12.72
CA PHE A 277 2.86 4.38 -12.76
C PHE A 277 2.71 3.82 -14.18
N THR A 278 2.64 4.68 -15.20
CA THR A 278 2.23 4.29 -16.56
C THR A 278 3.28 4.59 -17.64
N HIS A 279 4.27 5.44 -17.38
CA HIS A 279 5.26 5.83 -18.38
C HIS A 279 6.72 5.67 -17.90
N GLY A 280 7.65 5.57 -18.86
CA GLY A 280 9.10 5.52 -18.60
C GLY A 280 9.60 4.23 -17.95
N LYS A 281 10.60 4.33 -17.05
CA LYS A 281 11.26 3.19 -16.37
C LYS A 281 10.27 2.33 -15.55
N ALA A 282 9.17 2.92 -15.07
CA ALA A 282 8.12 2.22 -14.34
C ALA A 282 7.22 1.39 -15.27
N GLY A 283 6.83 1.92 -16.43
CA GLY A 283 6.08 1.19 -17.46
C GLY A 283 6.90 0.06 -18.10
N SER A 284 8.16 0.32 -18.46
CA SER A 284 9.08 -0.73 -18.91
C SER A 284 9.39 -1.74 -17.79
N GLY A 285 9.38 -1.28 -16.54
CA GLY A 285 9.47 -2.10 -15.34
C GLY A 285 8.28 -3.03 -15.17
N LEU A 286 7.06 -2.51 -15.35
CA LEU A 286 5.83 -3.30 -15.34
C LEU A 286 5.82 -4.33 -16.48
N ALA A 287 6.25 -3.93 -17.70
CA ALA A 287 6.33 -4.84 -18.84
C ALA A 287 7.39 -5.94 -18.62
N ARG A 288 8.53 -5.61 -18.01
CA ARG A 288 9.60 -6.57 -17.68
C ARG A 288 9.21 -7.46 -16.49
N ALA A 289 8.52 -6.91 -15.49
CA ALA A 289 7.94 -7.65 -14.37
C ALA A 289 6.78 -8.53 -14.81
N GLY A 290 6.03 -8.16 -15.86
CA GLY A 290 5.01 -9.03 -16.46
C GLY A 290 5.57 -10.35 -16.99
N LYS A 291 6.88 -10.45 -17.24
CA LYS A 291 7.57 -11.71 -17.60
C LYS A 291 7.93 -12.57 -16.37
N ALA A 292 7.98 -11.99 -15.17
CA ALA A 292 8.19 -12.72 -13.92
C ALA A 292 6.83 -12.96 -13.26
N ALA A 293 6.41 -14.22 -13.16
CA ALA A 293 5.15 -14.54 -12.50
C ALA A 293 5.16 -14.02 -11.05
N ASN A 294 4.15 -13.24 -10.66
CA ASN A 294 3.95 -12.86 -9.26
C ASN A 294 3.41 -14.07 -8.50
N PRO A 295 4.19 -14.76 -7.65
CA PRO A 295 3.72 -15.93 -6.92
C PRO A 295 2.57 -15.65 -5.95
N PHE A 296 2.32 -14.38 -5.61
CA PHE A 296 1.20 -13.99 -4.76
C PHE A 296 -0.08 -13.68 -5.55
N ASP A 297 -0.01 -13.54 -6.88
CA ASP A 297 -1.17 -13.22 -7.72
C ASP A 297 -1.99 -14.48 -8.00
N LEU A 298 -3.21 -14.51 -7.47
CA LEU A 298 -4.21 -15.58 -7.66
C LEU A 298 -5.30 -15.20 -8.67
N GLY A 299 -5.17 -14.05 -9.34
CA GLY A 299 -6.23 -13.43 -10.12
C GLY A 299 -7.05 -12.42 -9.31
N MET A 300 -7.61 -11.43 -10.01
CA MET A 300 -8.22 -10.23 -9.41
C MET A 300 -9.20 -10.51 -8.26
N VAL A 301 -10.17 -11.41 -8.46
CA VAL A 301 -11.18 -11.72 -7.44
C VAL A 301 -10.55 -12.39 -6.21
N ALA A 302 -9.65 -13.35 -6.43
CA ALA A 302 -8.96 -14.07 -5.36
C ALA A 302 -8.00 -13.15 -4.59
N ASN A 303 -7.34 -12.21 -5.26
CA ASN A 303 -6.47 -11.22 -4.61
C ASN A 303 -7.27 -10.27 -3.71
N CYS A 304 -8.41 -9.78 -4.19
CA CYS A 304 -9.33 -8.98 -3.37
C CYS A 304 -9.82 -9.79 -2.18
N ARG A 305 -10.22 -11.05 -2.39
CA ARG A 305 -10.65 -11.95 -1.31
C ARG A 305 -9.53 -12.21 -0.30
N ASP A 306 -8.29 -12.38 -0.75
CA ASP A 306 -7.12 -12.55 0.11
C ASP A 306 -6.85 -11.31 0.97
N PHE A 307 -6.90 -10.12 0.36
CA PHE A 307 -6.68 -8.85 1.05
C PHE A 307 -7.69 -8.64 2.18
N TRP A 308 -8.99 -8.78 1.87
CA TRP A 308 -10.06 -8.64 2.85
C TRP A 308 -10.11 -9.82 3.84
N GLY A 309 -9.69 -11.00 3.39
CA GLY A 309 -9.58 -12.23 4.17
C GLY A 309 -8.35 -12.28 5.09
N ALA A 310 -7.48 -11.27 5.09
CA ALA A 310 -6.24 -11.22 5.86
C ALA A 310 -5.25 -12.36 5.53
N GLY A 311 -5.06 -12.66 4.24
CA GLY A 311 -4.11 -13.69 3.80
C GLY A 311 -4.66 -15.12 3.84
N ARG A 312 -5.96 -15.31 4.13
CA ARG A 312 -6.59 -16.63 4.24
C ARG A 312 -6.66 -17.40 2.92
N GLU A 313 -6.58 -16.73 1.78
CA GLU A 313 -6.60 -17.41 0.49
C GLU A 313 -5.24 -18.01 0.16
N LEU A 314 -4.19 -17.20 0.32
CA LEU A 314 -2.82 -17.68 0.18
C LEU A 314 -2.38 -18.58 1.34
N GLY A 315 -3.02 -18.48 2.51
CA GLY A 315 -2.60 -19.18 3.72
C GLY A 315 -1.28 -18.66 4.29
N VAL A 316 -1.00 -17.37 4.12
CA VAL A 316 0.30 -16.75 4.38
C VAL A 316 0.25 -15.82 5.59
N GLU A 317 1.16 -16.07 6.53
CA GLU A 317 1.48 -15.15 7.62
C GLU A 317 2.64 -14.24 7.20
N TYR A 318 2.34 -13.05 6.69
CA TYR A 318 3.35 -12.13 6.14
C TYR A 318 4.42 -11.68 7.16
N GLU A 319 4.14 -11.76 8.45
CA GLU A 319 5.10 -11.45 9.52
C GLU A 319 6.18 -12.52 9.68
N ARG A 320 5.93 -13.74 9.18
CA ARG A 320 6.81 -14.92 9.32
C ARG A 320 7.13 -15.59 7.98
N LEU A 321 6.71 -14.97 6.88
CA LEU A 321 7.02 -15.45 5.55
C LEU A 321 8.44 -15.01 5.20
N TYR A 322 9.41 -15.92 5.18
CA TYR A 322 10.78 -15.59 4.79
C TYR A 322 11.15 -16.08 3.39
N GLU A 323 10.40 -17.05 2.85
CA GLU A 323 10.71 -17.73 1.59
C GLU A 323 9.42 -18.08 0.84
N VAL A 324 9.52 -18.15 -0.49
CA VAL A 324 8.42 -18.64 -1.33
C VAL A 324 8.58 -20.15 -1.49
N PRO A 325 7.57 -20.98 -1.15
CA PRO A 325 7.64 -22.43 -1.36
C PRO A 325 7.91 -22.77 -2.83
N ALA A 326 8.77 -23.76 -3.09
CA ALA A 326 9.16 -24.16 -4.45
C ALA A 326 7.95 -24.66 -5.26
N GLU A 327 7.05 -25.37 -4.59
CA GLU A 327 5.77 -25.89 -5.07
C GLU A 327 4.66 -24.82 -5.17
N GLY A 328 4.93 -23.59 -4.72
CA GLY A 328 3.96 -22.49 -4.67
C GLY A 328 3.01 -22.56 -3.46
N PHE A 329 2.32 -21.44 -3.19
CA PHE A 329 1.53 -21.29 -1.97
C PHE A 329 0.33 -22.25 -1.88
N ARG A 330 -0.32 -22.58 -3.00
CA ARG A 330 -1.49 -23.49 -3.00
C ARG A 330 -1.13 -24.91 -2.60
N GLU A 331 -0.07 -25.46 -3.20
CA GLU A 331 0.34 -26.84 -2.93
C GLU A 331 0.98 -26.94 -1.54
N ALA A 332 1.76 -25.94 -1.12
CA ALA A 332 2.27 -25.85 0.24
C ALA A 332 1.14 -25.82 1.29
N ARG A 333 0.04 -25.12 1.00
CA ARG A 333 -1.14 -25.11 1.86
C ARG A 333 -1.83 -26.48 1.89
N ARG A 334 -2.07 -27.09 0.73
CA ARG A 334 -2.68 -28.43 0.65
C ARG A 334 -1.88 -29.46 1.44
N ARG A 335 -0.54 -29.44 1.31
CA ARG A 335 0.34 -30.35 2.06
C ARG A 335 0.17 -30.17 3.57
N ARG A 336 0.15 -28.93 4.07
CA ARG A 336 -0.11 -28.66 5.50
C ARG A 336 -1.47 -29.14 5.96
N GLU A 337 -2.51 -28.95 5.16
CA GLU A 337 -3.86 -29.42 5.49
C GLU A 337 -3.93 -30.96 5.55
N LEU A 338 -3.11 -31.67 4.76
CA LEU A 338 -2.96 -33.12 4.84
C LEU A 338 -2.16 -33.54 6.08
N GLU A 339 -1.02 -32.89 6.35
CA GLU A 339 -0.21 -33.13 7.57
C GLU A 339 -1.03 -32.92 8.86
N GLU A 340 -1.84 -31.86 8.92
CA GLU A 340 -2.73 -31.59 10.07
C GLU A 340 -3.87 -32.61 10.21
N ARG A 341 -4.27 -33.28 9.12
CA ARG A 341 -5.30 -34.33 9.15
C ARG A 341 -4.74 -35.67 9.62
N ASP A 342 -3.50 -35.95 9.28
CA ASP A 342 -2.84 -37.22 9.59
C ASP A 342 -2.22 -37.23 11.01
N GLU A 343 -1.97 -36.07 11.64
CA GLU A 343 -1.62 -35.93 13.08
C GLU A 343 -2.67 -35.15 13.91
N PRO A 344 -3.81 -35.77 14.32
CA PRO A 344 -4.85 -35.09 15.08
C PRO A 344 -4.50 -34.78 16.57
N GLY A 345 -3.29 -35.13 17.03
CA GLY A 345 -2.96 -35.21 18.46
C GLY A 345 -2.42 -33.94 19.14
N ARG A 346 -2.16 -32.83 18.43
CA ARG A 346 -1.38 -31.70 19.00
C ARG A 346 -2.16 -30.44 19.38
N LYS A 347 -3.45 -30.33 19.05
CA LYS A 347 -4.27 -29.12 19.39
C LYS A 347 -5.45 -29.51 20.28
N GLY A 348 -5.49 -28.93 21.48
CA GLY A 348 -6.51 -29.23 22.49
C GLY A 348 -7.91 -28.78 22.05
N LEU A 349 -8.96 -29.40 22.63
CA LEU A 349 -10.38 -29.11 22.37
C LEU A 349 -10.72 -27.60 22.43
N ARG A 350 -9.98 -26.85 23.27
CA ARG A 350 -10.09 -25.40 23.43
C ARG A 350 -9.65 -24.62 22.19
N ASP A 351 -8.63 -25.09 21.46
CA ASP A 351 -8.15 -24.45 20.22
C ASP A 351 -9.14 -24.65 19.06
N ARG A 352 -9.83 -25.81 19.02
CA ARG A 352 -10.87 -26.10 18.03
C ARG A 352 -12.12 -25.24 18.23
N LEU A 353 -12.51 -25.01 19.49
CA LEU A 353 -13.66 -24.15 19.82
C LEU A 353 -13.38 -22.66 19.55
N MET A 354 -12.16 -22.20 19.83
CA MET A 354 -11.77 -20.80 19.60
C MET A 354 -11.60 -20.46 18.11
N MET A 355 -11.21 -21.43 17.26
CA MET A 355 -11.22 -21.26 15.81
C MET A 355 -12.63 -21.12 15.23
N GLY A 356 -13.63 -21.81 15.80
CA GLY A 356 -15.02 -21.77 15.34
C GLY A 356 -15.78 -20.49 15.72
N LEU A 357 -15.36 -19.82 16.81
CA LEU A 357 -16.06 -18.64 17.34
C LEU A 357 -15.40 -17.30 16.99
N GLY A 358 -14.23 -17.29 16.33
CA GLY A 358 -13.58 -16.05 15.88
C GLY A 358 -13.10 -15.13 17.02
N ILE A 359 -13.11 -15.59 18.27
CA ILE A 359 -12.64 -14.86 19.44
C ILE A 359 -11.33 -15.50 19.89
N GLY A 360 -10.21 -14.96 19.41
CA GLY A 360 -8.88 -15.39 19.81
C GLY A 360 -7.86 -14.29 19.58
N SER A 361 -7.56 -13.52 20.62
CA SER A 361 -6.43 -12.60 20.63
C SER A 361 -5.11 -13.39 20.59
N GLY A 362 -4.31 -13.16 19.55
CA GLY A 362 -2.84 -13.22 19.65
C GLY A 362 -2.14 -14.51 20.08
N ALA A 363 -2.75 -15.70 19.98
CA ALA A 363 -2.08 -16.95 20.38
C ALA A 363 -1.67 -17.82 19.18
N ARG A 364 -0.35 -17.88 18.97
CA ARG A 364 0.44 -18.98 18.35
C ARG A 364 -0.27 -19.81 17.28
N ARG A 365 -0.30 -19.33 16.04
CA ARG A 365 -0.32 -20.22 14.86
C ARG A 365 1.12 -20.47 14.41
N GLY A 366 1.42 -21.72 14.10
CA GLY A 366 2.78 -22.20 13.81
C GLY A 366 3.36 -21.48 12.60
N GLY A 367 4.43 -20.72 12.83
CA GLY A 367 5.22 -20.14 11.76
C GLY A 367 5.88 -21.24 10.93
N TYR A 368 6.23 -20.91 9.69
CA TYR A 368 7.06 -21.75 8.83
C TYR A 368 8.41 -22.00 9.53
N GLU A 369 8.61 -23.21 10.05
CA GLU A 369 9.92 -23.73 10.41
C GLU A 369 10.54 -24.27 9.10
N PRO A 370 11.66 -23.74 8.62
CA PRO A 370 12.29 -24.27 7.43
C PRO A 370 12.68 -25.72 7.71
N VAL A 371 12.25 -26.63 6.82
CA VAL A 371 12.64 -28.03 6.86
C VAL A 371 14.16 -28.07 6.81
N ASN A 372 14.78 -28.49 7.92
CA ASN A 372 16.18 -28.89 7.92
C ASN A 372 16.29 -30.08 6.95
N GLN A 373 16.79 -29.83 5.75
CA GLN A 373 17.22 -30.90 4.86
C GLN A 373 18.54 -31.43 5.41
N ALA A 374 18.45 -32.51 6.18
CA ALA A 374 19.57 -33.40 6.46
C ALA A 374 19.85 -34.27 5.23
#